data_AF-A0A4Q7BEM7-F1
#
_entry.id   AF-A0A4Q7BEM7-F1
#
_cell.length_a   1.000
_cell.length_b   1.000
_cell.length_c   1.000
_cell.angle_alpha   90.00
_cell.angle_beta   90.00
_cell.angle_gamma   90.00
#
_symmetry.space_group_name_H-M   'P 1'
#
loop_
_entity.id
_entity.type
_entity.pdbx_description
1 polymer ?
#
loop_
_entity_poly.entity_id
_entity_poly.type
_entity_poly.pdbx_seq_one_letter_code
_entity_poly.pdbx_strand_id
1 'polypeptide(L)'
;MKIFVIPSKFNEYINTYDKKDHTFWNKQCKEILELKSLIRTHYLTETNNICFYCRHQIPSQHGRYWDIDHILPKSLYSSFLFESENLIVSCVDCNSAKGNKNPHKSKNKAVKNLPRGSDKYTFIHPFYDNYDDHIQVKKTAE
;
A
#
# COMPACT_ATOMS: atom_id res chain seq x y z
N MET A 1 2.57 -3.14 -12.36
CA MET A 1 2.42 -4.06 -11.20
C MET A 1 0.98 -4.53 -11.15
N LYS A 2 0.75 -5.84 -11.09
CA LYS A 2 -0.61 -6.38 -10.97
C LYS A 2 -1.17 -6.15 -9.57
N ILE A 3 -2.41 -5.68 -9.48
CA ILE A 3 -3.13 -5.49 -8.22
C ILE A 3 -3.33 -6.86 -7.54
N PHE A 4 -3.03 -6.95 -6.25
CA PHE A 4 -3.32 -8.14 -5.46
C PHE A 4 -4.83 -8.30 -5.27
N VAL A 5 -5.38 -9.48 -5.58
CA VAL A 5 -6.80 -9.79 -5.34
C VAL A 5 -6.92 -10.53 -4.02
N ILE A 6 -7.64 -9.93 -3.05
CA ILE A 6 -7.88 -10.57 -1.75
C ILE A 6 -8.70 -11.86 -1.98
N PRO A 7 -8.20 -13.03 -1.55
CA PRO A 7 -8.94 -14.28 -1.69
C PRO A 7 -10.28 -14.25 -0.94
N SER A 8 -11.34 -14.78 -1.56
CA SER A 8 -12.70 -14.76 -1.02
C SER A 8 -12.85 -15.41 0.36
N LYS A 9 -11.94 -16.33 0.72
CA LYS A 9 -11.88 -16.94 2.06
C LYS A 9 -11.73 -15.92 3.20
N PHE A 10 -11.24 -14.70 2.93
CA PHE A 10 -11.12 -13.64 3.93
C PHE A 10 -12.39 -12.78 4.05
N ASN A 11 -13.38 -12.95 3.17
CA ASN A 11 -14.56 -12.08 3.14
C ASN A 11 -15.35 -12.13 4.45
N GLU A 12 -15.55 -13.31 5.04
CA GLU A 12 -16.26 -13.46 6.31
C GLU A 12 -15.58 -12.64 7.42
N TYR A 13 -14.26 -12.76 7.53
CA TYR A 13 -13.47 -12.00 8.49
C TYR A 13 -13.49 -10.49 8.21
N ILE A 14 -13.26 -10.08 6.97
CA ILE A 14 -13.27 -8.67 6.54
C ILE A 14 -14.64 -8.03 6.78
N ASN A 15 -15.74 -8.77 6.59
CA ASN A 15 -17.09 -8.27 6.82
C ASN A 15 -17.38 -7.94 8.29
N THR A 16 -16.57 -8.43 9.24
CA THR A 16 -16.66 -8.04 10.65
C THR A 16 -16.08 -6.65 10.93
N TYR A 17 -15.36 -6.06 9.98
CA TYR A 17 -14.75 -4.75 10.12
C TYR A 17 -15.79 -3.63 9.96
N ASP A 18 -15.83 -2.72 10.93
CA ASP A 18 -16.79 -1.61 11.01
C ASP A 18 -16.53 -0.44 10.05
N LYS A 19 -15.46 -0.51 9.25
CA LYS A 19 -14.98 0.55 8.34
C LYS A 19 -14.54 1.84 9.03
N LYS A 20 -14.31 1.81 10.34
CA LYS A 20 -13.92 2.97 11.17
C LYS A 20 -12.64 2.72 11.96
N ASP A 21 -12.52 1.57 12.62
CA ASP A 21 -11.35 1.26 13.45
C ASP A 21 -10.15 0.79 12.61
N HIS A 22 -9.34 1.74 12.13
CA HIS A 22 -8.12 1.44 11.39
C HIS A 22 -7.09 0.59 12.16
N THR A 23 -7.24 0.42 13.48
CA THR A 23 -6.39 -0.47 14.29
C THR A 23 -6.77 -1.95 14.10
N PHE A 24 -7.91 -2.24 13.47
CA PHE A 24 -8.30 -3.59 13.04
C PHE A 24 -7.21 -4.26 12.19
N TRP A 25 -6.50 -3.49 11.37
CA TRP A 25 -5.35 -3.97 10.59
C TRP A 25 -4.18 -4.45 11.46
N ASN A 26 -4.07 -4.00 12.71
CA ASN A 26 -2.96 -4.33 13.63
C ASN A 26 -3.22 -5.60 14.44
N LYS A 27 -4.42 -6.21 14.32
CA LYS A 27 -4.76 -7.46 15.01
C LYS A 27 -3.75 -8.56 14.67
N GLN A 28 -3.47 -9.41 15.66
CA GLN A 28 -2.53 -10.53 15.56
C GLN A 28 -3.26 -11.88 15.40
N CYS A 29 -4.47 -11.86 14.81
CA CYS A 29 -5.21 -13.09 14.52
C CYS A 29 -4.71 -13.73 13.22
N LYS A 30 -5.02 -15.03 13.06
CA LYS A 30 -4.53 -15.86 11.94
C LYS A 30 -4.88 -15.25 10.58
N GLU A 31 -6.10 -14.76 10.41
CA GLU A 31 -6.63 -14.22 9.16
C GLU A 31 -5.83 -12.99 8.70
N ILE A 32 -5.56 -12.05 9.61
CA ILE A 32 -4.77 -10.85 9.31
C ILE A 32 -3.32 -11.22 8.99
N LEU A 33 -2.73 -12.11 9.78
CA LEU A 33 -1.33 -12.53 9.57
C LEU A 33 -1.16 -13.25 8.24
N GLU A 34 -2.09 -14.12 7.89
CA GLU A 34 -2.11 -14.83 6.61
C GLU A 34 -2.33 -13.88 5.44
N LEU A 35 -3.32 -12.98 5.52
CA LEU A 35 -3.60 -11.99 4.48
C LEU A 35 -2.37 -11.09 4.23
N LYS A 36 -1.75 -10.59 5.30
CA LYS A 36 -0.52 -9.77 5.18
C LYS A 36 0.63 -10.56 4.57
N SER A 37 0.76 -11.84 4.88
CA SER A 37 1.78 -12.71 4.27
C SER A 37 1.56 -12.81 2.76
N LEU A 38 0.33 -13.09 2.33
CA LEU A 38 -0.03 -13.21 0.91
C LEU A 38 0.21 -11.91 0.12
N ILE A 39 -0.18 -10.76 0.69
CA ILE A 39 0.06 -9.44 0.08
C ILE A 39 1.57 -9.20 -0.10
N ARG A 40 2.37 -9.51 0.93
CA ARG A 40 3.83 -9.35 0.86
C ARG A 40 4.44 -10.23 -0.22
N THR A 41 4.12 -11.52 -0.22
CA THR A 41 4.63 -12.45 -1.23
C THR A 41 4.28 -11.99 -2.64
N HIS A 42 3.03 -11.62 -2.89
CA HIS A 42 2.58 -11.14 -4.21
C HIS A 42 3.43 -9.97 -4.72
N TYR A 43 3.51 -8.88 -3.95
CA TYR A 43 4.18 -7.67 -4.44
C TYR A 43 5.70 -7.81 -4.46
N LEU A 44 6.32 -8.54 -3.53
CA LEU A 44 7.77 -8.74 -3.55
C LEU A 44 8.20 -9.61 -4.74
N THR A 45 7.42 -10.62 -5.10
CA THR A 45 7.67 -11.43 -6.31
C THR A 45 7.45 -10.60 -7.59
N GLU A 46 6.32 -9.89 -7.68
CA GLU A 46 5.97 -9.07 -8.86
C GLU A 46 6.98 -7.94 -9.13
N THR A 47 7.60 -7.40 -8.08
CA THR A 47 8.57 -6.29 -8.18
C THR A 47 10.03 -6.73 -8.14
N ASN A 48 10.33 -8.03 -8.02
CA ASN A 48 11.68 -8.54 -7.80
C ASN A 48 12.41 -7.85 -6.64
N ASN A 49 11.68 -7.65 -5.54
CA ASN A 49 12.17 -6.96 -4.34
C ASN A 49 12.65 -5.51 -4.57
N ILE A 50 12.08 -4.82 -5.56
CA ILE A 50 12.36 -3.40 -5.83
C ILE A 50 11.24 -2.55 -5.23
N CYS A 51 11.59 -1.62 -4.34
CA CYS A 51 10.61 -0.72 -3.77
C CYS A 51 10.02 0.19 -4.87
N PHE A 52 8.68 0.27 -4.92
CA PHE A 52 8.01 1.14 -5.89
C PHE A 52 8.47 2.60 -5.79
N TYR A 53 8.62 3.14 -4.59
CA TYR A 53 8.91 4.57 -4.39
C TYR A 53 10.36 4.96 -4.68
N CYS A 54 11.35 4.25 -4.13
CA CYS A 54 12.76 4.63 -4.27
C CYS A 54 13.53 3.81 -5.30
N ARG A 55 12.93 2.75 -5.86
CA ARG A 55 13.56 1.78 -6.78
C ARG A 55 14.80 1.08 -6.21
N HIS A 56 15.05 1.17 -4.91
CA HIS A 56 16.09 0.39 -4.28
C HIS A 56 15.68 -1.09 -4.21
N GLN A 57 16.60 -1.97 -4.59
CA GLN A 57 16.39 -3.41 -4.49
C GLN A 57 16.88 -3.90 -3.13
N ILE A 58 16.01 -4.55 -2.35
CA ILE A 58 16.37 -5.12 -1.06
C ILE A 58 16.08 -6.63 -1.13
N PRO A 59 17.08 -7.49 -1.40
CA PRO A 59 16.90 -8.92 -1.64
C PRO A 59 16.60 -9.69 -0.34
N SER A 60 15.50 -9.32 0.33
CA SER A 60 14.99 -9.92 1.54
C SER A 60 13.47 -9.97 1.46
N GLN A 61 12.87 -11.01 2.06
CA GLN A 61 11.42 -11.11 2.22
C GLN A 61 10.97 -10.81 3.66
N HIS A 62 11.90 -10.45 4.54
CA HIS A 62 11.57 -10.18 5.93
C HIS A 62 10.79 -8.87 6.08
N GLY A 63 9.72 -8.90 6.88
CA GLY A 63 8.88 -7.72 7.16
C GLY A 63 9.58 -6.59 7.93
N ARG A 64 10.86 -6.73 8.29
CA ARG A 64 11.69 -5.64 8.83
C ARG A 64 12.18 -4.67 7.76
N TYR A 65 12.22 -5.11 6.50
CA TYR A 65 12.59 -4.27 5.36
C TYR A 65 11.37 -3.79 4.57
N TRP A 66 10.23 -4.48 4.73
CA TRP A 66 9.06 -4.32 3.88
C TRP A 66 7.77 -4.19 4.69
N ASP A 67 7.08 -3.08 4.44
CA ASP A 67 5.75 -2.81 4.97
C ASP A 67 4.69 -2.94 3.88
N ILE A 68 3.48 -3.34 4.30
CA ILE A 68 2.30 -3.14 3.48
C ILE A 68 1.86 -1.69 3.69
N ASP A 69 2.00 -0.88 2.64
CA ASP A 69 1.63 0.52 2.64
C ASP A 69 0.19 0.69 2.13
N HIS A 70 -0.58 1.44 2.89
CA HIS A 70 -1.87 1.96 2.49
C HIS A 70 -1.65 3.27 1.75
N ILE A 71 -1.80 3.27 0.41
CA ILE A 71 -1.56 4.45 -0.44
C ILE A 71 -2.30 5.66 0.14
N LEU A 72 -3.60 5.53 0.39
CA LEU A 72 -4.38 6.38 1.27
C LEU A 72 -4.26 5.88 2.72
N PRO A 73 -3.62 6.65 3.63
CA PRO A 73 -3.33 6.18 4.97
C PRO A 73 -4.57 5.71 5.71
N LYS A 74 -4.51 4.51 6.29
CA LYS A 74 -5.64 3.89 7.03
C LYS A 74 -6.18 4.75 8.17
N SER A 75 -5.36 5.58 8.80
CA SER A 75 -5.75 6.51 9.88
C SER A 75 -6.63 7.65 9.37
N LEU A 76 -6.53 7.98 8.08
CA LEU A 76 -7.32 9.03 7.42
C LEU A 76 -8.47 8.45 6.59
N TYR A 77 -8.31 7.23 6.07
CA TYR A 77 -9.21 6.56 5.13
C TYR A 77 -9.53 5.13 5.58
N SER A 78 -10.08 5.01 6.79
CA SER A 78 -10.37 3.71 7.44
C SER A 78 -11.28 2.82 6.58
N SER A 79 -12.21 3.41 5.82
CA SER A 79 -13.10 2.68 4.92
C SER A 79 -12.36 1.89 3.83
N PHE A 80 -11.12 2.26 3.51
CA PHE A 80 -10.30 1.62 2.47
C PHE A 80 -9.24 0.66 3.03
N LEU A 81 -9.43 0.17 4.26
CA LEU A 81 -8.47 -0.69 4.95
C LEU A 81 -8.15 -1.99 4.21
N PHE A 82 -9.15 -2.57 3.54
CA PHE A 82 -9.08 -3.82 2.80
C PHE A 82 -9.35 -3.63 1.30
N GLU A 83 -9.16 -2.42 0.78
CA GLU A 83 -9.26 -2.18 -0.66
C GLU A 83 -7.96 -2.58 -1.34
N SER A 84 -8.00 -3.60 -2.21
CA SER A 84 -6.85 -4.10 -2.96
C SER A 84 -6.08 -3.01 -3.70
N GLU A 85 -6.80 -2.08 -4.34
CA GLU A 85 -6.23 -0.93 -5.07
C GLU A 85 -5.57 0.10 -4.14
N ASN A 86 -5.74 -0.02 -2.82
CA ASN A 86 -5.13 0.84 -1.81
C ASN A 86 -3.91 0.19 -1.11
N LEU A 87 -3.55 -1.05 -1.46
CA LEU A 87 -2.52 -1.83 -0.79
C LEU A 87 -1.35 -2.13 -1.71
N ILE A 88 -0.14 -1.76 -1.29
CA ILE A 88 1.12 -2.15 -1.95
C ILE A 88 2.16 -2.56 -0.91
N VAL A 89 3.35 -2.98 -1.37
CA VAL A 89 4.51 -3.18 -0.51
C VAL A 89 5.59 -2.15 -0.85
N SER A 90 6.11 -1.50 0.18
CA SER A 90 7.20 -0.53 0.07
C SER A 90 8.25 -0.79 1.15
N CYS A 91 9.46 -0.26 0.96
CA CYS A 91 10.46 -0.33 2.03
C CYS A 91 10.00 0.48 3.25
N VAL A 92 10.48 0.08 4.43
CA VAL A 92 10.13 0.74 5.71
C VAL A 92 10.48 2.23 5.71
N ASP A 93 11.56 2.63 5.04
CA ASP A 93 11.99 4.03 4.99
C ASP A 93 11.02 4.90 4.19
N CYS A 94 10.62 4.43 3.00
CA CYS A 94 9.67 5.17 2.17
C CYS A 94 8.29 5.21 2.81
N ASN A 95 7.82 4.09 3.37
CA ASN A 95 6.54 4.04 4.09
C ASN A 95 6.53 5.02 5.27
N SER A 96 7.62 5.05 6.05
CA SER A 96 7.77 5.97 7.18
C SER A 96 7.83 7.43 6.74
N ALA A 97 8.56 7.75 5.68
CA ALA A 97 8.67 9.11 5.13
C ALA A 97 7.33 9.64 4.58
N LYS A 98 6.53 8.76 3.97
CA LYS A 98 5.14 9.04 3.56
C LYS A 98 4.26 9.28 4.79
N GLY A 99 4.31 8.36 5.76
CA GLY A 99 3.54 8.44 7.00
C GLY A 99 2.03 8.61 6.76
N ASN A 100 1.39 9.43 7.59
CA ASN A 100 -0.04 9.71 7.51
C ASN A 100 -0.37 10.99 6.72
N LYS A 101 0.52 11.46 5.84
CA LYS A 101 0.26 12.63 4.99
C LYS A 101 -0.88 12.28 4.03
N ASN A 102 -1.85 13.18 3.85
CA ASN A 102 -2.95 12.97 2.91
C ASN A 102 -2.46 13.09 1.47
N PRO A 103 -2.52 12.03 0.65
CA PRO A 103 -2.08 12.12 -0.73
C PRO A 103 -3.21 12.38 -1.71
N HIS A 104 -4.47 12.34 -1.26
CA HIS A 104 -5.59 12.75 -2.09
C HIS A 104 -5.54 14.27 -2.27
N LYS A 105 -5.63 14.76 -3.51
CA LYS A 105 -5.61 16.21 -3.82
C LYS A 105 -6.76 16.96 -3.14
N SER A 106 -7.89 16.28 -2.90
CA SER A 106 -8.96 16.87 -2.11
C SER A 106 -8.62 16.89 -0.62
N LYS A 107 -8.91 18.03 0.03
CA LYS A 107 -8.84 18.16 1.49
C LYS A 107 -9.95 17.38 2.19
N ASN A 108 -11.03 17.04 1.48
CA ASN A 108 -12.11 16.24 2.04
C ASN A 108 -11.71 14.76 2.10
N LYS A 109 -11.67 14.22 3.33
CA LYS A 109 -11.34 12.82 3.62
C LYS A 109 -12.57 11.92 3.65
N ALA A 110 -13.78 12.48 3.71
CA ALA A 110 -15.04 11.76 3.69
C ALA A 110 -15.45 11.35 2.26
N VAL A 111 -14.54 10.68 1.56
CA VAL A 111 -14.79 10.12 0.23
C VAL A 111 -15.47 8.77 0.36
N LYS A 112 -16.55 8.56 -0.41
CA LYS A 112 -17.32 7.31 -0.37
C LYS A 112 -16.63 6.18 -1.15
N ASN A 113 -15.97 6.53 -2.24
CA ASN A 113 -15.31 5.59 -3.15
C ASN A 113 -13.81 5.86 -3.18
N LEU A 114 -13.03 4.83 -3.44
CA LEU A 114 -11.59 4.98 -3.66
C LEU A 114 -11.35 5.91 -4.86
N PRO A 115 -10.59 7.00 -4.71
CA PRO A 115 -10.25 7.89 -5.82
C PRO A 115 -9.51 7.12 -6.92
N ARG A 116 -9.97 7.25 -8.16
CA ARG A 116 -9.35 6.59 -9.32
C ARG A 116 -8.73 7.63 -10.25
N GLY A 117 -7.54 7.33 -10.76
CA GLY A 117 -6.80 8.17 -11.69
C GLY A 117 -5.66 8.94 -11.04
N SER A 118 -4.60 9.15 -11.83
CA SER A 118 -3.40 9.92 -11.47
C SER A 118 -3.73 11.32 -10.94
N ASP A 119 -4.71 11.98 -11.58
CA ASP A 119 -5.09 13.36 -11.28
C ASP A 119 -5.66 13.55 -9.86
N LYS A 120 -5.98 12.47 -9.15
CA LYS A 120 -6.51 12.50 -7.78
C LYS A 120 -5.42 12.51 -6.70
N TYR A 121 -4.17 12.21 -7.04
CA TYR A 121 -3.10 12.06 -6.06
C TYR A 121 -2.05 13.17 -6.15
N THR A 122 -1.47 13.57 -5.02
CA THR A 122 -0.42 14.60 -4.93
C THR A 122 0.97 14.05 -5.18
N PHE A 123 1.12 12.72 -5.17
CA PHE A 123 2.35 12.02 -5.49
C PHE A 123 2.02 10.83 -6.38
N ILE A 124 3.07 10.23 -6.97
CA ILE A 124 2.97 9.10 -7.88
C ILE A 124 2.14 7.91 -7.34
N HIS A 125 1.21 7.43 -8.14
CA HIS A 125 0.34 6.31 -7.82
C HIS A 125 0.80 5.00 -8.50
N PRO A 126 1.02 3.90 -7.73
CA PRO A 126 1.54 2.62 -8.24
C PRO A 126 0.78 1.96 -9.38
N PHE A 127 -0.51 2.28 -9.51
CA PHE A 127 -1.41 1.67 -10.48
C PHE A 127 -1.86 2.62 -11.59
N TYR A 128 -1.66 3.94 -11.44
CA TYR A 128 -2.17 4.94 -12.38
C TYR A 128 -1.07 5.72 -13.09
N ASP A 129 0.15 5.67 -12.57
CA ASP A 129 1.28 6.42 -13.10
C ASP A 129 2.41 5.50 -13.58
N ASN A 130 3.10 5.92 -14.64
CA ASN A 130 4.37 5.33 -15.01
C ASN A 130 5.48 5.99 -14.19
N TYR A 131 6.32 5.18 -13.54
CA TYR A 131 7.35 5.70 -12.64
C TYR A 131 8.30 6.73 -13.29
N ASP A 132 8.78 6.38 -14.48
CA ASP A 132 9.84 7.14 -15.13
C ASP A 132 9.35 8.49 -15.70
N ASP A 133 8.03 8.69 -15.78
CA ASP A 133 7.40 9.97 -16.17
C ASP A 133 7.44 11.00 -15.02
N HIS A 134 7.63 10.55 -13.78
CA HIS A 134 7.52 11.41 -12.59
C HIS A 134 8.79 11.45 -11.74
N ILE A 135 9.62 10.40 -11.75
CA ILE A 135 10.79 10.30 -10.88
C ILE A 135 12.01 9.85 -11.67
N GLN A 136 13.09 10.62 -11.58
CA GLN A 136 14.41 10.25 -12.08
C GLN A 136 15.32 9.87 -10.91
N VAL A 137 15.70 8.60 -10.83
CA VAL A 137 16.65 8.11 -9.82
C VAL A 137 18.06 8.41 -10.29
N LYS A 138 18.71 9.38 -9.65
CA LYS A 138 20.14 9.65 -9.88
C LYS A 138 20.96 8.66 -9.05
N LYS A 139 21.77 7.84 -9.72
CA LYS A 139 22.84 7.11 -9.05
C LYS A 139 23.95 8.10 -8.75
N THR A 140 24.28 8.32 -7.48
CA THR A 140 25.57 8.92 -7.12
C THR A 140 26.65 7.90 -7.47
N ALA A 141 27.68 8.34 -8.20
CA ALA A 141 28.71 7.49 -8.80
C ALA A 141 29.40 6.56 -7.79
N GLU A 142 29.95 5.46 -8.32
CA GLU A 142 30.86 4.52 -7.65
C GLU A 142 32.09 5.22 -7.04
#